data_AF-A0A1M5QDY7-F1
#
_entry.id   AF-A0A1M5QDY7-F1
#
_cell.length_a   1.000
_cell.length_b   1.000
_cell.length_c   1.000
_cell.angle_alpha   90.00
_cell.angle_beta   90.00
_cell.angle_gamma   90.00
#
_symmetry.space_group_name_H-M   'P 1'
#
loop_
_entity.id
_entity.type
_entity.pdbx_description
1 polymer ?
#
loop_
_entity_poly.entity_id
_entity_poly.type
_entity_poly.pdbx_seq_one_letter_code
_entity_poly.pdbx_strand_id
1 'polypeptide(L)'
;MNIEHIIKIIEEGGDKLNLISETVNSQEIEKPIYADYKVVYTFPTSEEDTVIRKIIEKQGHFLYIESDLCADMETTGNCTLEYDKVYEIL
;
A
#
# COMPACT_ATOMS: atom_id res chain seq x y z
N MET A 1 -5.44 17.54 -5.45
CA MET A 1 -6.53 16.60 -5.14
C MET A 1 -6.66 16.53 -3.60
N ASN A 2 -7.87 16.53 -3.04
CA ASN A 2 -8.07 16.41 -1.57
C ASN A 2 -8.07 14.93 -1.19
N ILE A 3 -7.41 14.55 -0.08
CA ILE A 3 -7.35 13.18 0.43
C ILE A 3 -8.73 12.50 0.55
N GLU A 4 -9.78 13.22 0.95
CA GLU A 4 -11.14 12.67 1.03
C GLU A 4 -11.67 12.24 -0.35
N HIS A 5 -11.32 12.98 -1.40
CA HIS A 5 -11.68 12.64 -2.77
C HIS A 5 -10.92 11.41 -3.26
N ILE A 6 -9.66 11.27 -2.83
CA ILE A 6 -8.80 10.12 -3.18
C ILE A 6 -9.33 8.84 -2.53
N ILE A 7 -9.67 8.89 -1.24
CA ILE A 7 -10.25 7.77 -0.51
C ILE A 7 -11.50 7.28 -1.24
N LYS A 8 -12.40 8.22 -1.59
CA LYS A 8 -13.62 7.90 -2.32
C LYS A 8 -13.35 7.25 -3.69
N ILE A 9 -12.37 7.74 -4.45
CA ILE A 9 -11.97 7.12 -5.73
C ILE A 9 -11.54 5.67 -5.55
N ILE A 10 -10.76 5.39 -4.50
CA ILE A 10 -10.25 4.05 -4.21
C ILE A 10 -11.41 3.13 -3.77
N GLU A 11 -12.31 3.61 -2.91
CA GLU A 11 -13.48 2.85 -2.42
C GLU A 11 -14.51 2.56 -3.52
N GLU A 12 -14.69 3.45 -4.49
CA GLU A 12 -15.65 3.30 -5.59
C GLU A 12 -15.15 2.35 -6.71
N GLY A 13 -13.89 1.94 -6.68
CA GLY A 13 -13.33 0.89 -7.54
C GLY A 13 -12.79 1.37 -8.88
N GLY A 14 -11.46 1.43 -8.96
CA GLY A 14 -10.69 0.75 -10.02
C GLY A 14 -10.17 1.58 -11.18
N ASP A 15 -11.02 2.30 -11.92
CA ASP A 15 -10.61 2.82 -13.24
C ASP A 15 -9.59 3.96 -13.18
N LYS A 16 -9.31 4.47 -11.97
CA LYS A 16 -8.41 5.59 -11.72
C LYS A 16 -7.11 5.19 -10.99
N LEU A 17 -6.82 3.89 -10.91
CA LEU A 17 -5.58 3.40 -10.33
C LEU A 17 -4.71 2.79 -11.43
N ASN A 18 -3.51 3.33 -11.61
CA ASN A 18 -2.53 2.77 -12.54
C ASN A 18 -1.44 2.05 -11.74
N LEU A 19 -1.30 0.74 -11.91
CA LEU A 19 -0.24 -0.04 -11.26
C LEU A 19 1.11 0.40 -11.83
N ILE A 20 1.98 0.94 -10.97
CA ILE A 20 3.30 1.44 -11.36
C ILE A 20 4.44 0.56 -10.86
N SER A 21 4.21 -0.22 -9.80
CA SER A 21 5.20 -1.15 -9.26
C SER A 21 4.50 -2.30 -8.56
N GLU A 22 5.08 -3.48 -8.70
CA GLU A 22 4.67 -4.69 -8.01
C GLU A 22 5.94 -5.41 -7.56
N THR A 23 6.18 -5.42 -6.26
CA THR A 23 7.45 -5.91 -5.70
C THR A 23 7.18 -7.04 -4.74
N VAL A 24 7.87 -8.17 -4.96
CA VAL A 24 7.93 -9.28 -4.02
C VAL A 24 9.23 -9.15 -3.24
N ASN A 25 9.15 -8.74 -1.98
CA ASN A 25 10.33 -8.52 -1.18
C ASN A 25 10.64 -9.76 -0.33
N SER A 26 11.66 -10.54 -0.69
CA SER A 26 12.22 -11.59 0.14
C SER A 26 13.44 -11.08 0.93
N GLN A 27 13.26 -10.85 2.23
CA GLN A 27 14.27 -10.73 3.30
C GLN A 27 15.51 -9.81 3.20
N GLU A 28 15.82 -9.12 2.10
CA GLU A 28 16.86 -8.07 2.09
C GLU A 28 16.41 -6.91 1.19
N ILE A 29 15.84 -5.85 1.76
CA ILE A 29 15.18 -4.81 0.96
C ILE A 29 16.00 -3.53 0.99
N GLU A 30 16.63 -3.23 -0.14
CA GLU A 30 16.95 -1.85 -0.55
C GLU A 30 15.69 -1.00 -0.36
N LYS A 31 15.83 0.15 0.32
CA LYS A 31 14.69 1.02 0.66
C LYS A 31 13.65 1.10 -0.47
N PRO A 32 12.36 0.78 -0.22
CA PRO A 32 11.33 0.80 -1.25
C PRO A 32 11.28 2.16 -1.96
N ILE A 33 10.82 2.19 -3.21
CA ILE A 33 10.80 3.41 -4.06
C ILE A 33 9.99 4.58 -3.44
N TYR A 34 9.11 4.28 -2.48
CA TYR A 34 8.29 5.21 -1.72
C TYR A 34 8.77 5.43 -0.28
N ALA A 35 9.99 5.00 0.07
CA ALA A 35 10.51 5.09 1.44
C ALA A 35 10.59 6.52 2.00
N ASP A 36 10.59 7.54 1.14
CA ASP A 36 10.59 8.95 1.52
C ASP A 36 9.22 9.64 1.37
N TYR A 37 8.17 8.88 1.06
CA TYR A 37 6.81 9.37 1.08
C TYR A 37 6.25 9.30 2.50
N LYS A 38 5.38 10.25 2.84
CA LYS A 38 4.68 10.28 4.12
C LYS A 38 3.36 9.53 4.00
N VAL A 39 3.05 8.66 4.96
CA VAL A 39 1.69 8.09 5.09
C VAL A 39 0.72 9.19 5.47
N VAL A 40 -0.31 9.40 4.65
CA VAL A 40 -1.37 10.40 4.87
C VAL A 40 -2.71 9.76 5.23
N TYR A 41 -2.93 8.50 4.87
CA TYR A 41 -4.10 7.73 5.25
C TYR A 41 -3.80 6.24 5.27
N THR A 42 -4.38 5.52 6.23
CA THR A 42 -4.37 4.06 6.28
C THR A 42 -5.81 3.60 6.33
N PHE A 43 -6.20 2.73 5.40
CA PHE A 43 -7.55 2.18 5.38
C PHE A 43 -7.72 1.24 6.57
N PRO A 44 -8.93 1.19 7.17
CA PRO A 44 -9.22 0.22 8.21
C PRO A 44 -9.04 -1.20 7.65
N THR A 45 -8.36 -2.05 8.41
CA THR A 45 -8.19 -3.48 8.14
C THR A 45 -9.06 -4.28 9.11
N SER A 46 -9.71 -5.32 8.64
CA SER A 46 -10.37 -6.32 9.48
C SER A 46 -9.36 -7.32 10.07
N GLU A 47 -9.74 -8.08 11.10
CA GLU A 47 -8.89 -9.17 11.64
C GLU A 47 -8.67 -10.30 10.60
N GLU A 48 -9.51 -10.38 9.56
CA GLU A 48 -9.37 -11.33 8.45
C GLU A 48 -8.56 -10.75 7.27
N ASP A 49 -8.26 -9.45 7.30
CA ASP A 49 -7.55 -8.77 6.22
C ASP A 49 -6.05 -9.08 6.32
N THR A 50 -5.56 -9.80 5.32
CA THR A 50 -4.13 -10.02 5.11
C THR A 50 -3.48 -8.85 4.35
N VAL A 51 -4.23 -7.80 4.02
CA VAL A 51 -3.77 -6.69 3.16
C VAL A 51 -3.89 -5.37 3.89
N ILE A 52 -2.75 -4.71 4.10
CA ILE A 52 -2.70 -3.32 4.55
C ILE A 52 -2.82 -2.41 3.34
N ARG A 53 -3.75 -1.47 3.40
CA ARG A 53 -3.98 -0.47 2.35
C ARG A 53 -3.68 0.93 2.87
N LYS A 54 -2.87 1.70 2.16
CA LYS A 54 -2.44 3.05 2.58
C LYS A 54 -2.32 4.02 1.42
N ILE A 55 -2.52 5.31 1.70
CA ILE A 55 -2.23 6.42 0.79
C ILE A 55 -1.01 7.14 1.34
N ILE A 56 -0.04 7.36 0.47
CA ILE A 56 1.20 8.05 0.77
C ILE A 56 1.33 9.30 -0.10
N GLU A 57 2.00 10.32 0.40
CA GLU A 57 2.16 11.60 -0.27
C GLU A 57 3.62 12.06 -0.26
N LYS A 58 4.06 12.63 -1.39
CA LYS A 58 5.30 13.41 -1.47
C LYS A 58 5.10 14.57 -2.44
N GLN A 59 5.33 15.80 -1.96
CA GLN A 59 5.26 17.02 -2.77
C GLN A 59 3.92 17.15 -3.55
N GLY A 60 2.80 16.77 -2.93
CA GLY A 60 1.48 16.81 -3.57
C GLY A 60 1.17 15.68 -4.56
N HIS A 61 2.10 14.73 -4.76
CA HIS A 61 1.87 13.49 -5.48
C HIS A 61 1.40 12.40 -4.51
N PHE A 62 0.31 11.72 -4.84
CA PHE A 62 -0.29 10.68 -4.03
C PHE A 62 -0.10 9.33 -4.69
N LEU A 63 0.27 8.32 -3.90
CA LEU A 63 0.27 6.93 -4.32
C LEU A 63 -0.60 6.12 -3.37
N TYR A 64 -1.22 5.09 -3.91
CA TYR A 64 -1.95 4.07 -3.16
C TYR A 64 -1.09 2.81 -3.09
N ILE A 65 -0.98 2.21 -1.90
CA ILE A 65 -0.20 0.99 -1.68
C ILE A 65 -1.10 -0.08 -1.08
N GLU A 66 -1.01 -1.28 -1.64
CA GLU A 66 -1.52 -2.53 -1.08
C GLU A 66 -0.33 -3.38 -0.68
N SER A 67 -0.23 -3.68 0.62
CA SER A 67 0.82 -4.51 1.20
C SER A 67 0.19 -5.81 1.71
N ASP A 68 0.42 -6.93 1.04
CA ASP A 68 0.00 -8.24 1.55
C ASP A 68 0.96 -8.66 2.66
N LEU A 69 0.43 -8.75 3.88
CA LEU A 69 1.09 -9.36 5.02
C LEU A 69 1.00 -10.88 4.89
N CYS A 70 2.14 -11.55 4.96
CA CYS A 70 2.19 -13.00 4.97
C CYS A 70 1.38 -13.59 6.14
N ALA A 71 0.55 -14.59 5.85
CA ALA A 71 -0.23 -15.37 6.81
C ALA A 71 0.62 -16.01 7.94
N ASP A 72 1.93 -16.15 7.73
CA ASP A 72 2.87 -16.71 8.73
C ASP A 72 3.25 -15.73 9.85
N MET A 73 2.83 -14.46 9.78
CA MET A 73 3.07 -13.47 10.84
C MET A 73 2.33 -13.84 12.13
N GLU A 74 1.10 -14.36 12.04
CA GLU A 74 0.34 -14.83 13.21
C GLU A 74 0.94 -16.10 13.84
N THR A 75 1.56 -16.95 13.03
CA THR A 75 2.00 -18.29 13.47
C THR A 75 3.45 -18.31 13.95
N THR A 76 4.34 -17.53 13.32
CA THR A 76 5.79 -17.59 13.57
C THR A 76 6.40 -16.26 14.02
N GLY A 77 5.65 -15.16 13.96
CA GLY A 77 6.15 -13.81 14.26
C GLY A 77 7.14 -13.26 13.22
N ASN A 78 7.35 -13.98 12.10
CA ASN A 78 8.26 -13.58 11.04
C ASN A 78 7.50 -13.31 9.74
N CYS A 79 7.44 -12.04 9.33
CA CYS A 79 7.01 -11.68 7.98
C CYS A 79 8.22 -11.79 7.05
N THR A 80 8.24 -12.81 6.20
CA THR A 80 9.38 -13.14 5.32
C THR A 80 9.19 -12.60 3.90
N LEU A 81 7.95 -12.33 3.50
CA LEU A 81 7.57 -11.79 2.19
C LEU A 81 6.54 -10.67 2.39
N GLU A 82 6.90 -9.44 2.04
CA GLU A 82 5.98 -8.32 1.89
C GLU A 82 5.71 -8.15 0.39
N TYR A 83 4.46 -8.25 -0.02
CA TYR A 83 4.06 -8.01 -1.40
C TYR A 83 3.49 -6.61 -1.50
N ASP A 84 4.23 -5.69 -2.11
CA ASP A 84 3.79 -4.31 -2.25
C ASP A 84 3.35 -4.05 -3.69
N LYS A 85 2.07 -3.73 -3.87
CA LYS A 85 1.55 -3.12 -5.09
C LYS A 85 1.42 -1.62 -4.88
N VAL A 86 2.00 -0.86 -5.79
CA VAL A 86 1.97 0.60 -5.77
C VAL A 86 1.22 1.09 -6.99
N TYR A 87 0.24 1.96 -6.74
CA TYR A 87 -0.62 2.53 -7.75
C TYR A 87 -0.49 4.04 -7.74
N GLU A 88 -0.40 4.63 -8.93
CA GLU A 88 -0.63 6.05 -9.15
C GLU A 88 -2.14 6.31 -9.26
N ILE A 89 -2.59 7.39 -8.64
CA ILE A 89 -4.00 7.81 -8.70
C ILE A 89 -4.16 8.84 -9.83
N LEU A 90 -5.02 8.52 -10.81
CA LEU A 90 -5.33 9.31 -12.02
C LEU A 90 -6.35 10.43 -11.79
#